data_AF-A0A9D0Z901-F1
#
_entry.id   AF-A0A9D0Z901-F1
#
_cell.length_a   1.000
_cell.length_b   1.000
_cell.length_c   1.000
_cell.angle_alpha   90.00
_cell.angle_beta   90.00
_cell.angle_gamma   90.00
#
_symmetry.space_group_name_H-M   'P 1'
#
loop_
_entity.id
_entity.type
_entity.pdbx_description
1 polymer ?
#
loop_
_entity_poly.entity_id
_entity_poly.type
_entity_poly.pdbx_seq_one_letter_code
_entity_poly.pdbx_strand_id
1 'polypeptide(L)'
;MDITYISGQEKFNYRVCAVIVSGGKILAMRDERSPYFYLPGGRVRLGETAEHAVIREVEEELRITPRIIRPLWLNQGFFTEDVDQLRYHELCLYFLMDVSGTGLLDRGERFTLHEGSHKHDFEWLAFERLRDAYFYPLFLKTAISDLPEQFTLRTEYE
;
A
#
# COMPACT_ATOMS: atom_id res chain seq x y z
N MET A 1 -7.31 -17.83 -1.47
CA MET A 1 -7.39 -17.65 0.00
C MET A 1 -6.28 -16.70 0.38
N ASP A 2 -6.60 -15.62 1.08
CA ASP A 2 -5.59 -14.66 1.54
C ASP A 2 -4.65 -15.30 2.56
N ILE A 3 -3.37 -14.96 2.49
CA ILE A 3 -2.37 -15.41 3.45
C ILE A 3 -2.46 -14.49 4.69
N THR A 4 -3.39 -14.86 5.55
CA THR A 4 -3.58 -14.28 6.87
C THR A 4 -4.10 -15.35 7.82
N TYR A 5 -3.70 -15.28 9.08
CA TYR A 5 -4.26 -16.12 10.12
C TYR A 5 -4.19 -15.43 11.47
N ILE A 6 -5.09 -15.84 12.37
CA ILE A 6 -5.13 -15.37 13.75
C ILE A 6 -4.74 -16.54 14.66
N SER A 7 -3.88 -16.26 15.62
CA SER A 7 -3.46 -17.19 16.68
C SER A 7 -3.51 -16.48 18.02
N GLY A 8 -4.56 -16.73 18.81
CA GLY A 8 -4.77 -16.02 20.07
C GLY A 8 -4.97 -14.52 19.87
N GLN A 9 -4.08 -13.70 20.43
CA GLN A 9 -4.08 -12.24 20.32
C GLN A 9 -3.15 -11.72 19.21
N GLU A 10 -2.68 -12.61 18.33
CA GLU A 10 -1.74 -12.29 17.27
C GLU A 10 -2.35 -12.56 15.92
N LYS A 11 -2.00 -11.73 14.94
CA LYS A 11 -2.42 -11.88 13.55
C LYS A 11 -1.21 -11.79 12.64
N PHE A 12 -1.10 -12.75 11.74
CA PHE A 12 -0.10 -12.70 10.67
C PHE A 12 -0.75 -12.21 9.38
N ASN A 13 -0.04 -11.35 8.64
CA ASN A 13 -0.41 -10.92 7.29
C ASN A 13 0.79 -11.04 6.35
N TYR A 14 0.54 -11.49 5.13
CA TYR A 14 1.45 -11.29 4.01
C TYR A 14 0.78 -10.39 2.96
N ARG A 15 1.39 -9.22 2.72
CA ARG A 15 0.82 -8.12 1.93
C ARG A 15 1.75 -7.64 0.83
N VAL A 16 1.14 -6.92 -0.12
CA VAL A 16 1.82 -6.15 -1.14
C VAL A 16 1.23 -4.74 -1.21
N CYS A 17 2.04 -3.76 -1.54
CA CYS A 17 1.63 -2.38 -1.78
C CYS A 17 2.25 -1.82 -3.06
N ALA A 18 1.44 -1.05 -3.79
CA ALA A 18 1.85 -0.29 -4.95
C ALA A 18 2.35 1.11 -4.52
N VAL A 19 3.61 1.38 -4.76
CA VAL A 19 4.19 2.73 -4.65
C VAL A 19 4.08 3.40 -6.00
N ILE A 20 3.15 4.35 -6.11
CA ILE A 20 2.91 5.12 -7.34
C ILE A 20 3.30 6.57 -7.07
N VAL A 21 4.30 7.06 -7.79
CA VAL A 21 4.85 8.41 -7.62
C VAL A 21 4.72 9.21 -8.91
N SER A 22 4.28 10.46 -8.80
CA SER A 22 4.24 11.40 -9.92
C SER A 22 4.39 12.84 -9.41
N GLY A 23 5.28 13.63 -10.04
CA GLY A 23 5.42 15.05 -9.74
C GLY A 23 5.71 15.39 -8.27
N GLY A 24 6.50 14.58 -7.57
CA GLY A 24 6.79 14.78 -6.13
C GLY A 24 5.61 14.45 -5.19
N LYS A 25 4.65 13.66 -5.68
CA LYS A 25 3.49 13.18 -4.93
C LYS A 25 3.43 11.67 -4.97
N ILE A 26 2.85 11.09 -3.93
CA ILE A 26 2.49 9.68 -3.86
C ILE A 26 0.97 9.52 -3.90
N LEU A 27 0.49 8.49 -4.59
CA LEU A 27 -0.93 8.14 -4.51
C LEU A 27 -1.19 7.42 -3.19
N ALA A 28 -2.02 8.04 -2.35
CA ALA A 28 -2.51 7.45 -1.12
C ALA A 28 -4.01 7.15 -1.26
N MET A 29 -4.47 6.16 -0.51
CA MET A 29 -5.88 5.82 -0.41
C MET A 29 -6.34 5.76 1.05
N ARG A 30 -7.66 5.83 1.21
CA ARG A 30 -8.34 5.57 2.47
C ARG A 30 -9.69 4.92 2.16
N ASP A 31 -10.04 3.91 2.95
CA ASP A 31 -11.36 3.29 2.93
C ASP A 31 -12.28 3.88 4.02
N GLU A 32 -13.55 3.49 4.02
CA GLU A 32 -14.54 3.99 5.01
C GLU A 32 -14.27 3.54 6.45
N ARG A 33 -13.37 2.58 6.66
CA ARG A 33 -13.10 1.93 7.95
C ARG A 33 -11.86 2.50 8.62
N SER A 34 -10.95 3.11 7.85
CA SER A 34 -9.64 3.54 8.32
C SER A 34 -9.57 5.06 8.42
N PRO A 35 -9.20 5.63 9.58
CA PRO A 35 -9.08 7.08 9.72
C PRO A 35 -7.81 7.64 9.07
N TYR A 36 -6.84 6.79 8.73
CA TYR A 36 -5.55 7.12 8.16
C TYR A 36 -5.45 6.78 6.66
N PHE A 37 -4.50 7.42 5.99
CA PHE A 37 -4.09 7.08 4.63
C PHE A 37 -3.11 5.91 4.63
N TYR A 38 -3.15 5.12 3.56
CA TYR A 38 -2.19 4.06 3.27
C TYR A 38 -2.02 3.92 1.76
N LEU A 39 -1.21 2.97 1.30
CA LEU A 39 -0.97 2.73 -0.13
C LEU A 39 -1.95 1.70 -0.72
N PRO A 40 -2.33 1.85 -2.00
CA PRO A 40 -3.03 0.80 -2.75
C PRO A 40 -2.35 -0.56 -2.61
N GLY A 41 -3.13 -1.62 -2.42
CA GLY A 41 -2.62 -2.98 -2.23
C GLY A 41 -3.34 -3.79 -1.16
N GLY A 42 -3.10 -5.09 -1.18
CA GLY A 42 -3.83 -6.04 -0.35
C GLY A 42 -3.02 -7.26 0.06
N ARG A 43 -3.75 -8.34 0.38
CA ARG A 43 -3.16 -9.58 0.84
C ARG A 43 -2.76 -10.44 -0.34
N VAL A 44 -1.61 -11.09 -0.22
CA VAL A 44 -1.19 -12.10 -1.19
C VAL A 44 -2.02 -13.36 -0.98
N ARG A 45 -2.50 -13.97 -2.07
CA ARG A 45 -3.27 -15.22 -2.01
C ARG A 45 -2.34 -16.45 -2.02
N LEU A 46 -2.77 -17.55 -1.41
CA LEU A 46 -2.03 -18.82 -1.47
C LEU A 46 -1.90 -19.29 -2.93
N GLY A 47 -0.66 -19.55 -3.37
CA GLY A 47 -0.34 -19.90 -4.75
C GLY A 47 -0.18 -18.71 -5.70
N GLU A 48 -0.29 -17.47 -5.19
CA GLU A 48 -0.08 -16.23 -5.94
C GLU A 48 1.33 -15.68 -5.67
N THR A 49 1.98 -15.13 -6.71
CA THR A 49 3.24 -14.40 -6.53
C THR A 49 2.94 -12.97 -6.06
N ALA A 50 3.89 -12.34 -5.37
CA ALA A 50 3.71 -10.95 -4.93
C ALA A 50 3.51 -9.97 -6.10
N GLU A 51 4.16 -10.22 -7.23
CA GLU A 51 4.02 -9.45 -8.46
C GLU A 51 2.61 -9.56 -9.05
N HIS A 52 2.04 -10.77 -9.10
CA HIS A 52 0.66 -10.94 -9.56
C HIS A 52 -0.33 -10.33 -8.57
N ALA A 53 -0.07 -10.47 -7.27
CA ALA A 53 -0.90 -9.86 -6.24
C ALA A 53 -0.95 -8.34 -6.39
N VAL A 54 0.19 -7.65 -6.54
CA VAL A 54 0.18 -6.17 -6.62
C VAL A 54 -0.50 -5.66 -7.89
N ILE A 55 -0.37 -6.39 -9.01
CA ILE A 55 -1.08 -6.06 -10.26
C ILE A 55 -2.59 -6.23 -10.06
N ARG A 56 -3.01 -7.37 -9.50
CA ARG A 56 -4.43 -7.65 -9.21
C ARG A 56 -5.05 -6.60 -8.29
N GLU A 57 -4.40 -6.28 -7.19
CA GLU A 57 -4.91 -5.31 -6.21
C GLU A 57 -5.08 -3.93 -6.87
N VAL A 58 -4.10 -3.49 -7.66
CA VAL A 58 -4.23 -2.22 -8.41
C VAL A 58 -5.35 -2.29 -9.45
N GLU A 59 -5.57 -3.42 -10.11
CA GLU A 59 -6.69 -3.59 -11.03
C GLU A 59 -8.05 -3.54 -10.31
N GLU A 60 -8.18 -4.23 -9.18
CA GLU A 60 -9.37 -4.28 -8.32
C GLU A 60 -9.71 -2.87 -7.78
N GLU A 61 -8.71 -2.15 -7.24
CA GLU A 61 -8.90 -0.86 -6.57
C GLU A 61 -8.95 0.34 -7.53
N LEU A 62 -8.06 0.39 -8.54
CA LEU A 62 -7.83 1.55 -9.40
C LEU A 62 -8.36 1.37 -10.83
N ARG A 63 -8.76 0.16 -11.23
CA ARG A 63 -9.28 -0.15 -12.57
C ARG A 63 -8.30 0.24 -13.68
N ILE A 64 -7.02 -0.03 -13.46
CA ILE A 64 -5.93 0.14 -14.42
C ILE A 64 -5.00 -1.06 -14.36
N THR A 65 -4.29 -1.33 -15.44
CA THR A 65 -3.21 -2.33 -15.46
C THR A 65 -1.86 -1.60 -15.42
N PRO A 66 -1.15 -1.59 -14.28
CA PRO A 66 0.15 -0.94 -14.15
C PRO A 66 1.29 -1.83 -14.67
N ARG A 67 2.49 -1.28 -14.78
CA ARG A 67 3.73 -2.05 -14.98
C ARG A 67 4.60 -1.96 -13.74
N ILE A 68 5.09 -3.09 -13.26
CA ILE A 68 6.10 -3.12 -12.19
C ILE A 68 7.41 -2.57 -12.74
N ILE A 69 7.97 -1.54 -12.08
CA ILE A 69 9.32 -1.06 -12.38
C ILE A 69 10.34 -1.96 -11.65
N ARG A 70 10.19 -2.08 -10.33
CA ARG A 70 11.08 -2.89 -9.47
C ARG A 70 10.53 -2.99 -8.03
N PRO A 71 10.92 -4.02 -7.26
CA PRO A 71 10.66 -4.05 -5.83
C PRO A 71 11.52 -3.00 -5.10
N LEU A 72 10.97 -2.43 -4.04
CA LEU A 72 11.63 -1.43 -3.19
C LEU A 72 12.02 -2.04 -1.85
N TRP A 73 11.03 -2.54 -1.11
CA TRP A 73 11.19 -2.98 0.27
C TRP A 73 10.46 -4.29 0.54
N LEU A 74 11.03 -5.09 1.43
CA LEU A 74 10.28 -6.00 2.30
C LEU A 74 10.28 -5.39 3.69
N ASN A 75 9.12 -4.92 4.15
CA ASN A 75 8.96 -4.46 5.53
C ASN A 75 8.44 -5.61 6.40
N GLN A 76 9.07 -5.80 7.56
CA GLN A 76 8.60 -6.66 8.63
C GLN A 76 8.02 -5.76 9.73
N GLY A 77 6.70 -5.56 9.71
CA GLY A 77 6.00 -4.72 10.67
C GLY A 77 5.49 -5.52 11.86
N PHE A 78 5.74 -5.01 13.06
CA PHE A 78 5.20 -5.52 14.32
C PHE A 78 4.45 -4.40 15.04
N PHE A 79 3.12 -4.42 15.03
CA PHE A 79 2.32 -3.31 15.54
C PHE A 79 1.01 -3.79 16.16
N THR A 80 0.35 -2.95 16.97
CA THR A 80 -1.02 -3.23 17.43
C THR A 80 -1.99 -2.45 16.54
N GLU A 81 -2.94 -3.14 15.91
CA GLU A 81 -3.91 -2.50 15.02
C GLU A 81 -4.99 -1.78 15.84
N ASP A 82 -5.25 -0.52 15.51
CA ASP A 82 -6.21 0.32 16.25
C ASP A 82 -7.64 -0.23 16.13
N VAL A 83 -7.97 -0.81 14.97
CA VAL A 83 -9.34 -1.24 14.64
C VAL A 83 -9.77 -2.50 15.42
N ASP A 84 -8.91 -3.52 15.48
CA ASP A 84 -9.25 -4.82 16.09
C ASP A 84 -8.45 -5.16 17.36
N GLN A 85 -7.48 -4.31 17.73
CA GLN A 85 -6.63 -4.43 18.92
C GLN A 85 -5.76 -5.71 18.96
N LEU A 86 -5.57 -6.40 17.83
CA LEU A 86 -4.66 -7.54 17.73
C LEU A 86 -3.22 -7.08 17.51
N ARG A 87 -2.26 -7.92 17.92
CA ARG A 87 -0.84 -7.73 17.59
C ARG A 87 -0.54 -8.30 16.21
N TYR A 88 -0.21 -7.43 15.27
CA TYR A 88 0.10 -7.78 13.90
C TYR A 88 1.59 -8.13 13.77
N HIS A 89 1.86 -9.21 13.05
CA HIS A 89 3.13 -9.49 12.40
C HIS A 89 2.87 -9.47 10.90
N GLU A 90 3.33 -8.44 10.22
CA GLU A 90 3.08 -8.23 8.80
C GLU A 90 4.38 -8.28 8.00
N LEU A 91 4.38 -9.10 6.95
CA LEU A 91 5.36 -9.01 5.87
C LEU A 91 4.72 -8.24 4.73
N CYS A 92 5.24 -7.08 4.38
CA CYS A 92 4.71 -6.28 3.28
C CYS A 92 5.79 -5.98 2.23
N LEU A 93 5.52 -6.37 0.98
CA LEU A 93 6.36 -6.07 -0.18
C LEU A 93 5.87 -4.82 -0.89
N TYR A 94 6.77 -3.89 -1.16
CA TYR A 94 6.46 -2.64 -1.84
C TYR A 94 7.07 -2.64 -3.24
N PHE A 95 6.25 -2.37 -4.25
CA PHE A 95 6.69 -2.29 -5.64
C PHE A 95 6.53 -0.88 -6.17
N LEU A 96 7.58 -0.36 -6.82
CA LEU A 96 7.46 0.88 -7.58
C LEU A 96 6.72 0.57 -8.88
N MET A 97 5.64 1.30 -9.13
CA MET A 97 4.74 1.05 -10.26
C MET A 97 4.80 2.19 -11.27
N ASP A 98 4.83 1.82 -12.54
CA ASP A 98 4.62 2.72 -13.67
C ASP A 98 3.14 2.67 -14.08
N VAL A 99 2.51 3.85 -14.04
CA VAL A 99 1.10 4.06 -14.41
C VAL A 99 0.98 4.93 -15.67
N SER A 100 2.09 5.19 -16.37
CA SER A 100 2.11 5.98 -17.60
C SER A 100 1.21 5.31 -18.66
N GLY A 101 0.37 6.11 -19.32
CA GLY A 101 -0.55 5.59 -20.34
C GLY A 101 -1.80 4.88 -19.79
N THR A 102 -2.01 4.82 -18.47
CA THR A 102 -3.22 4.21 -17.88
C THR A 102 -4.39 5.18 -17.72
N GLY A 103 -4.17 6.48 -17.95
CA GLY A 103 -5.16 7.54 -17.69
C GLY A 103 -5.37 7.86 -16.21
N LEU A 104 -4.59 7.25 -15.28
CA LEU A 104 -4.73 7.51 -13.85
C LEU A 104 -4.48 8.98 -13.48
N LEU A 105 -3.47 9.59 -14.11
CA LEU A 105 -3.10 10.99 -13.86
C LEU A 105 -4.18 11.98 -14.31
N ASP A 106 -5.03 11.58 -15.26
CA ASP A 106 -6.11 12.42 -15.80
C ASP A 106 -7.31 12.50 -14.85
N ARG A 107 -7.35 11.68 -13.79
CA ARG A 107 -8.43 11.67 -12.78
C ARG A 107 -8.34 12.82 -11.78
N GLY A 108 -7.29 13.64 -11.86
CA GLY A 108 -7.07 14.78 -10.98
C GLY A 108 -6.44 14.42 -9.63
N GLU A 109 -6.34 15.41 -8.76
CA GLU A 109 -5.66 15.32 -7.46
C GLU A 109 -6.36 14.42 -6.44
N ARG A 110 -7.70 14.31 -6.55
CA ARG A 110 -8.55 13.51 -5.68
C ARG A 110 -9.64 12.86 -6.50
N PHE A 111 -9.89 11.58 -6.26
CA PHE A 111 -10.96 10.85 -6.91
C PHE A 111 -11.42 9.69 -6.02
N THR A 112 -12.61 9.18 -6.31
CA THR A 112 -13.23 8.08 -5.56
C THR A 112 -13.55 6.95 -6.53
N LEU A 113 -13.31 5.71 -6.09
CA LEU A 113 -13.73 4.51 -6.81
C LEU A 113 -14.47 3.58 -5.87
N HIS A 114 -15.20 2.64 -6.47
CA HIS A 114 -15.90 1.58 -5.75
C HIS A 114 -15.34 0.22 -6.16
N GLU A 115 -15.00 -0.59 -5.17
CA GLU A 115 -14.65 -1.99 -5.29
C GLU A 115 -15.76 -2.82 -4.63
N GLY A 116 -16.67 -3.37 -5.45
CA GLY A 116 -17.90 -3.99 -4.93
C GLY A 116 -18.71 -3.01 -4.07
N SER A 117 -18.90 -3.33 -2.79
CA SER A 117 -19.58 -2.46 -1.82
C SER A 117 -18.65 -1.46 -1.10
N HIS A 118 -17.35 -1.56 -1.32
CA HIS A 118 -16.36 -0.72 -0.64
C HIS A 118 -16.08 0.55 -1.44
N LYS A 119 -16.02 1.69 -0.74
CA LYS A 119 -15.64 2.98 -1.31
C LYS A 119 -14.19 3.27 -0.96
N HIS A 120 -13.37 3.58 -1.96
CA HIS A 120 -11.98 3.99 -1.81
C HIS A 120 -11.81 5.43 -2.28
N ASP A 121 -11.34 6.28 -1.38
CA ASP A 121 -10.97 7.66 -1.67
C ASP A 121 -9.46 7.75 -1.89
N PHE A 122 -9.05 8.31 -3.03
CA PHE A 122 -7.65 8.46 -3.42
C PHE A 122 -7.24 9.94 -3.42
N GLU A 123 -6.02 10.22 -2.99
CA GLU A 123 -5.40 11.56 -3.03
C GLU A 123 -3.94 11.47 -3.44
N TRP A 124 -3.51 12.35 -4.34
CA TRP A 124 -2.09 12.59 -4.60
C TRP A 124 -1.51 13.47 -3.49
N LEU A 125 -0.82 12.84 -2.53
CA LEU A 125 -0.19 13.53 -1.41
C LEU A 125 1.23 13.98 -1.80
N ALA A 126 1.47 15.29 -1.74
CA ALA A 126 2.82 15.83 -1.86
C ALA A 126 3.72 15.28 -0.74
N PHE A 127 4.97 14.98 -1.06
CA PHE A 127 5.94 14.43 -0.10
C PHE A 127 6.07 15.28 1.16
N GLU A 128 6.05 16.61 1.02
CA GLU A 128 6.09 17.54 2.15
C GLU A 128 4.87 17.42 3.07
N ARG A 129 3.69 17.11 2.52
CA ARG A 129 2.46 16.90 3.30
C ARG A 129 2.41 15.53 3.97
N LEU A 130 3.16 14.55 3.45
CA LEU A 130 3.12 13.17 3.95
C LEU A 130 3.64 13.06 5.38
N ARG A 131 4.62 13.89 5.76
CA ARG A 131 5.21 13.90 7.10
C ARG A 131 4.15 14.12 8.19
N ASP A 132 3.25 15.07 7.95
CA ASP A 132 2.21 15.48 8.89
C ASP A 132 0.87 14.75 8.67
N ALA A 133 0.71 14.03 7.56
CA ALA A 133 -0.49 13.25 7.29
C ALA A 133 -0.65 12.09 8.28
N TYR A 134 -1.88 11.76 8.65
CA TYR A 134 -2.14 10.51 9.35
C TYR A 134 -2.01 9.36 8.34
N PHE A 135 -0.83 8.74 8.27
CA PHE A 135 -0.42 7.83 7.20
C PHE A 135 0.41 6.68 7.78
N TYR A 136 0.09 5.45 7.36
CA TYR A 136 0.84 4.25 7.73
C TYR A 136 1.26 3.42 6.51
N PRO A 137 2.34 2.63 6.63
CA PRO A 137 3.27 2.59 7.79
C PRO A 137 4.15 3.84 7.89
N LEU A 138 4.68 4.12 9.09
CA LEU A 138 5.34 5.39 9.39
C LEU A 138 6.63 5.61 8.59
N PHE A 139 7.35 4.55 8.23
CA PHE A 139 8.63 4.69 7.51
C PHE A 139 8.48 5.35 6.14
N LEU A 140 7.33 5.13 5.48
CA LEU A 140 7.06 5.71 4.18
C LEU A 140 7.04 7.23 4.23
N LYS A 141 6.72 7.85 5.37
CA LYS A 141 6.77 9.31 5.54
C LYS A 141 8.15 9.92 5.28
N THR A 142 9.21 9.11 5.36
CA THR A 142 10.59 9.54 5.12
C THR A 142 11.22 8.85 3.92
N ALA A 143 10.92 7.57 3.72
CA ALA A 143 11.56 6.76 2.68
C ALA A 143 11.12 7.12 1.25
N ILE A 144 9.97 7.77 1.05
CA ILE A 144 9.50 8.09 -0.32
C ILE A 144 10.35 9.15 -1.02
N SER A 145 11.13 9.93 -0.28
CA SER A 145 11.99 10.98 -0.83
C SER A 145 13.26 10.42 -1.45
N ASP A 146 13.64 9.20 -1.09
CA ASP A 146 14.83 8.51 -1.57
C ASP A 146 14.54 7.00 -1.70
N LEU A 147 13.98 6.62 -2.85
CA LEU A 147 13.61 5.24 -3.12
C LEU A 147 14.89 4.40 -3.31
N PRO A 148 15.08 3.30 -2.56
CA PRO A 148 16.31 2.52 -2.65
C PRO A 148 16.47 1.98 -4.05
N GLU A 149 17.67 1.93 -4.64
CA GLU A 149 17.86 1.36 -5.99
C GLU A 149 17.77 -0.17 -6.02
N GLN A 150 18.07 -0.80 -4.88
CA GLN A 150 18.06 -2.25 -4.69
C GLN A 150 16.98 -2.65 -3.69
N PHE A 151 16.50 -3.88 -3.82
CA PHE A 151 15.54 -4.44 -2.88
C PHE A 151 16.12 -4.46 -1.46
N THR A 152 15.41 -3.84 -0.53
CA THR A 152 15.91 -3.61 0.84
C THR A 152 15.00 -4.27 1.87
N LEU A 153 15.60 -5.03 2.80
CA LEU A 153 14.90 -5.57 3.96
C LEU A 153 14.81 -4.53 5.08
N ARG A 154 13.66 -4.43 5.73
CA ARG A 154 13.40 -3.52 6.86
C ARG A 154 12.61 -4.21 7.96
N THR A 155 12.71 -3.68 9.17
CA THR A 155 11.96 -4.15 10.34
C THR A 155 11.52 -2.95 11.17
N GLU A 156 10.26 -2.96 11.58
CA GLU A 156 9.61 -1.89 12.33
C GLU A 156 8.81 -2.45 13.50
N TYR A 157 8.87 -1.74 14.62
CA TYR A 157 8.09 -2.01 15.83
C TYR A 157 7.32 -0.73 16.15
N GLU A 158 5.99 -0.79 16.11
CA GLU A 158 5.09 0.33 16.42
C GLU A 158 4.21 0.02 17.65
#